data_AF-A0A382SBC0-F1
#
_entry.id   AF-A0A382SBC0-F1
#
_cell.length_a   1.000
_cell.length_b   1.000
_cell.length_c   1.000
_cell.angle_alpha   90.00
_cell.angle_beta   90.00
_cell.angle_gamma   90.00
#
_symmetry.space_group_name_H-M   'P 1'
#
loop_
_entity.id
_entity.type
_entity.pdbx_description
1 polymer ?
#
loop_
_entity_poly.entity_id
_entity_poly.type
_entity_poly.pdbx_seq_one_letter_code
_entity_poly.pdbx_strand_id
1 'polypeptide(L)'
;MVPLILKKWLGIPHSCHNPKSIFIGLIGGVGDLISAAPSVVALKKKYPEAKISFGVGGGIFFNTIKNDPNIDHFETPFFYNVWKRRHRWCMY
;
A
#
# COMPACT_ATOMS: atom_id res chain seq x y z
N MET A 1 -17.07 -18.77 -15.42
CA MET A 1 -16.11 -17.93 -14.64
C MET A 1 -15.88 -18.58 -13.28
N VAL A 2 -14.63 -18.89 -12.92
CA VAL A 2 -14.31 -19.44 -11.58
C VAL A 2 -14.37 -18.30 -10.54
N PRO A 3 -15.12 -18.45 -9.42
CA PRO A 3 -15.22 -17.44 -8.38
C PRO A 3 -13.85 -17.04 -7.80
N LEU A 4 -13.66 -15.75 -7.49
CA LEU A 4 -12.42 -15.21 -6.91
C LEU A 4 -12.01 -15.95 -5.63
N ILE A 5 -13.00 -16.36 -4.83
CA ILE A 5 -12.83 -17.11 -3.59
C ILE A 5 -12.16 -18.46 -3.87
N LEU A 6 -12.57 -19.15 -4.93
CA LEU A 6 -12.03 -20.46 -5.31
C LEU A 6 -10.61 -20.33 -5.87
N LYS A 7 -10.32 -19.28 -6.66
CA LYS A 7 -8.96 -18.98 -7.15
C LYS A 7 -7.99 -18.70 -6.00
N LYS A 8 -8.42 -17.92 -4.99
CA LYS A 8 -7.63 -17.65 -3.78
C LYS A 8 -7.37 -18.91 -2.97
N TRP A 9 -8.37 -19.79 -2.83
CA TRP A 9 -8.24 -21.05 -2.11
C TRP A 9 -7.28 -22.03 -2.79
N LEU A 10 -7.29 -22.08 -4.12
CA LEU A 10 -6.40 -22.92 -4.93
C LEU A 10 -4.99 -22.32 -5.14
N GLY A 11 -4.68 -21.17 -4.53
CA GLY A 11 -3.38 -20.51 -4.70
C GLY A 11 -3.09 -20.03 -6.13
N ILE A 12 -4.11 -19.95 -6.98
CA ILE A 12 -3.95 -19.52 -8.37
C ILE A 12 -3.70 -18.02 -8.37
N PRO A 13 -2.57 -17.54 -8.95
CA PRO A 13 -2.27 -16.12 -9.03
C PRO A 13 -3.44 -15.38 -9.68
N HIS A 14 -3.95 -14.35 -9.01
CA HIS A 14 -4.97 -13.48 -9.58
C HIS A 14 -4.34 -12.16 -9.99
N SER A 15 -4.38 -11.86 -11.30
CA SER A 15 -3.98 -10.58 -11.83
C SER A 15 -5.02 -9.51 -11.44
N CYS A 16 -4.68 -8.67 -10.47
CA CYS A 16 -5.44 -7.44 -10.24
C CYS A 16 -5.07 -6.45 -11.35
N HIS A 17 -5.84 -6.46 -12.44
CA HIS A 17 -5.53 -5.65 -13.62
C HIS A 17 -5.72 -4.15 -13.39
N ASN A 18 -6.64 -3.75 -12.50
CA ASN A 18 -6.92 -2.35 -12.18
C ASN A 18 -7.28 -2.20 -10.70
N PRO A 19 -6.28 -2.05 -9.80
CA PRO A 19 -6.55 -1.84 -8.39
C PRO A 19 -7.24 -0.49 -8.17
N LYS A 20 -8.32 -0.48 -7.38
CA LYS A 20 -8.97 0.78 -6.96
C LYS A 20 -8.16 1.50 -5.88
N SER A 21 -7.39 0.75 -5.09
CA SER A 21 -6.52 1.28 -4.04
C SER A 21 -5.26 0.45 -3.89
N ILE A 22 -4.18 1.14 -3.51
CA ILE A 22 -2.86 0.56 -3.25
C ILE A 22 -2.40 1.09 -1.91
N PHE A 23 -1.99 0.18 -1.02
CA PHE A 23 -1.39 0.54 0.26
C PHE A 23 0.10 0.22 0.25
N ILE A 24 0.94 1.19 0.62
CA ILE A 24 2.39 1.05 0.72
C ILE A 24 2.76 1.28 2.18
N GLY A 25 3.21 0.25 2.88
CA GLY A 25 3.68 0.36 4.26
C GLY A 25 5.21 0.41 4.32
N LEU A 26 5.77 1.50 4.80
CA LEU A 26 7.20 1.58 5.11
C LEU A 26 7.48 0.93 6.46
N ILE A 27 8.25 -0.16 6.43
CA ILE A 27 8.74 -0.88 7.62
C ILE A 27 10.25 -0.60 7.85
N GLY A 28 10.93 -0.09 6.84
CA GLY A 28 12.37 0.13 6.80
C GLY A 28 12.83 1.51 7.28
N GLY A 29 14.12 1.80 7.04
CA GLY A 29 14.78 3.05 7.41
C GLY A 29 14.58 4.18 6.40
N VAL A 30 15.28 5.30 6.61
CA VAL A 30 15.20 6.48 5.72
C VAL A 30 15.70 6.15 4.31
N GLY A 31 16.71 5.28 4.18
CA GLY A 31 17.19 4.80 2.87
C GLY A 31 16.12 4.04 2.08
N ASP A 32 15.31 3.23 2.76
CA ASP A 32 14.20 2.51 2.14
C ASP A 32 13.10 3.48 1.68
N LEU A 33 12.83 4.54 2.46
CA LEU A 33 11.89 5.60 2.06
C LEU A 33 12.33 6.29 0.77
N ILE A 34 13.60 6.72 0.70
CA ILE A 34 14.15 7.38 -0.49
C ILE A 34 14.07 6.44 -1.70
N SER A 35 14.38 5.15 -1.50
CA SER A 35 14.33 4.15 -2.56
C SER A 35 12.90 3.81 -3.00
N ALA A 36 11.92 3.93 -2.10
CA ALA A 36 10.51 3.68 -2.40
C ALA A 36 9.84 4.82 -3.19
N ALA A 37 10.27 6.08 -3.01
CA ALA A 37 9.61 7.24 -3.62
C ALA A 37 9.46 7.15 -5.16
N PRO A 38 10.49 6.76 -5.95
CA PRO A 38 10.31 6.55 -7.40
C PRO A 38 9.26 5.49 -7.75
N SER A 39 9.11 4.46 -6.91
CA SER A 39 8.11 3.41 -7.11
C SER A 39 6.69 3.93 -6.90
N VAL A 40 6.48 4.87 -5.97
CA VAL A 40 5.19 5.54 -5.77
C VAL A 40 4.76 6.27 -7.05
N VAL A 41 5.66 7.04 -7.63
CA VAL A 41 5.43 7.77 -8.89
C VAL A 41 5.11 6.80 -10.02
N ALA A 42 5.89 5.72 -10.16
CA ALA A 42 5.66 4.71 -11.18
C ALA A 42 4.30 4.03 -11.04
N LEU A 43 3.88 3.74 -9.80
CA LEU A 43 2.55 3.17 -9.50
C LEU A 43 1.42 4.13 -9.87
N LYS A 44 1.51 5.41 -9.50
CA LYS A 44 0.48 6.41 -9.86
C LYS A 44 0.38 6.59 -11.38
N LYS A 45 1.52 6.60 -12.09
CA LYS A 45 1.53 6.65 -13.55
C LYS A 45 0.88 5.42 -14.19
N LYS A 46 1.13 4.22 -13.65
CA LYS A 46 0.57 2.97 -14.16
C LYS A 46 -0.91 2.81 -13.84
N TYR A 47 -1.34 3.30 -12.68
CA TYR A 47 -2.70 3.19 -12.15
C TYR A 47 -3.20 4.58 -11.71
N PRO A 48 -3.50 5.50 -12.64
CA PRO A 48 -3.82 6.89 -12.31
C PRO A 48 -5.06 7.05 -11.42
N GLU A 49 -6.05 6.17 -11.61
CA GLU A 49 -7.30 6.16 -10.84
C GLU A 49 -7.17 5.47 -9.47
N ALA A 50 -6.05 4.79 -9.20
CA ALA A 50 -5.85 4.13 -7.92
C ALA A 50 -5.57 5.15 -6.82
N LYS A 51 -6.26 5.00 -5.69
CA LYS A 51 -5.92 5.74 -4.47
C LYS A 51 -4.68 5.11 -3.82
N ILE A 52 -3.61 5.86 -3.70
CA ILE A 52 -2.37 5.45 -3.03
C ILE A 52 -2.39 5.96 -1.59
N SER A 53 -2.41 5.02 -0.64
CA SER A 53 -2.23 5.29 0.78
C SER A 53 -0.82 4.87 1.21
N PHE A 54 -0.11 5.74 1.92
CA PHE A 54 1.26 5.48 2.36
C PHE A 54 1.34 5.47 3.90
N GLY A 55 1.63 4.30 4.47
CA GLY A 55 1.91 4.12 5.88
C GLY A 55 3.36 4.44 6.18
N VAL A 56 3.60 5.46 7.00
CA VAL A 56 4.95 5.92 7.35
C VAL A 56 5.05 6.31 8.82
N GLY A 57 6.23 6.12 9.41
CA GLY A 57 6.53 6.64 10.74
C GLY A 57 6.45 8.18 10.80
N GLY A 58 6.39 8.74 12.02
CA GLY A 58 6.43 10.19 12.21
C GLY A 58 7.82 10.81 11.97
N GLY A 59 7.97 12.10 12.29
CA GLY A 59 9.27 12.77 12.28
C GLY A 59 9.90 12.86 10.88
N ILE A 60 11.18 12.49 10.76
CA ILE A 60 11.93 12.58 9.50
C ILE A 60 11.26 11.80 8.37
N PHE A 61 10.67 10.64 8.66
CA PHE A 61 10.04 9.81 7.65
C PHE A 61 8.84 10.52 7.00
N PHE A 62 7.85 10.92 7.81
CA PHE A 62 6.68 11.66 7.31
C PHE A 62 7.08 13.00 6.68
N ASN A 63 7.95 13.78 7.31
CA ASN A 63 8.34 15.10 6.80
C ASN A 63 9.04 15.04 5.44
N THR A 64 9.76 13.94 5.14
CA THR A 64 10.46 13.77 3.86
C THR A 64 9.49 13.57 2.70
N ILE A 65 8.34 12.92 2.93
CA ILE A 65 7.45 12.45 1.87
C ILE A 65 6.06 13.13 1.85
N LYS A 66 5.65 13.83 2.92
CA LYS A 66 4.29 14.40 3.08
C LYS A 66 3.81 15.31 1.95
N ASN A 67 4.72 15.85 1.14
CA ASN A 67 4.41 16.75 0.03
C ASN A 67 4.41 16.05 -1.33
N ASP A 68 4.59 14.73 -1.39
CA ASP A 68 4.53 13.98 -2.65
C ASP A 68 3.09 14.00 -3.20
N PRO A 69 2.85 14.60 -4.38
CA PRO A 69 1.50 14.73 -4.95
C PRO A 69 0.91 13.40 -5.44
N ASN A 70 1.72 12.33 -5.50
CA ASN A 70 1.27 11.02 -5.95
C ASN A 70 0.64 10.19 -4.81
N ILE A 71 0.70 10.68 -3.57
CA ILE A 71 0.14 10.03 -2.39
C ILE A 71 -1.14 10.74 -1.99
N ASP A 72 -2.26 10.01 -2.04
CA ASP A 72 -3.58 10.56 -1.75
C ASP A 72 -3.88 10.60 -0.24
N HIS A 73 -3.24 9.74 0.55
CA HIS A 73 -3.47 9.65 1.99
C HIS A 73 -2.24 9.10 2.73
N PHE A 74 -1.93 9.70 3.88
CA PHE A 74 -0.89 9.19 4.78
C PHE A 74 -1.50 8.55 6.02
N GLU A 75 -1.04 7.34 6.34
CA GLU A 75 -1.26 6.74 7.65
C GLU A 75 -0.01 6.99 8.50
N THR A 76 -0.10 7.87 9.50
CA THR A 76 1.03 8.28 10.34
C THR A 76 0.57 8.58 11.78
N PRO A 77 1.32 8.14 12.82
CA PRO A 77 2.47 7.25 12.73
C PRO A 77 2.02 5.80 12.40
N PHE A 78 2.49 5.26 11.29
CA PHE A 78 2.25 3.87 10.93
C PHE A 78 3.20 2.97 11.71
N PHE A 79 2.63 2.01 12.43
CA PHE A 79 3.36 0.96 13.10
C PHE A 79 2.91 -0.38 12.56
N TYR A 80 3.83 -1.10 11.92
CA TYR A 80 3.56 -2.46 11.46
C TYR A 80 3.49 -3.41 12.65
N ASN A 81 2.30 -3.56 13.23
CA ASN A 81 2.08 -4.46 14.35
C ASN A 81 1.81 -5.90 13.83
N VAL A 82 2.86 -6.71 13.78
CA VAL A 82 2.80 -8.15 13.44
C VAL A 82 1.95 -8.98 14.40
N TRP A 83 1.66 -8.48 15.60
CA TRP A 83 0.91 -9.18 16.65
C TRP A 83 -0.58 -8.81 16.68
N LYS A 84 -1.04 -7.84 15.89
CA LYS A 84 -2.48 -7.55 15.78
C LYS A 84 -3.18 -8.74 15.11
N ARG A 85 -4.23 -9.27 15.74
CA ARG A 85 -5.16 -10.23 15.10
C ARG A 85 -5.60 -9.62 13.77
N ARG A 86 -5.30 -10.29 12.65
CA ARG A 86 -5.74 -9.87 11.31
C ARG A 86 -7.26 -9.70 11.34
N HIS A 87 -7.77 -8.47 11.37
CA HIS A 87 -9.17 -8.18 11.05
C HIS A 87 -9.33 -8.46 9.56
N ARG A 88 -9.63 -9.71 9.20
CA ARG A 88 -10.20 -10.01 7.89
C ARG A 88 -11.57 -9.34 7.92
N TRP A 89 -11.70 -8.24 7.19
CA TRP A 89 -13.03 -7.74 6.84
C TRP A 89 -13.66 -8.81 5.93
N CYS A 90 -14.40 -9.74 6.53
CA CYS A 90 -15.43 -10.46 5.81
C CYS A 90 -16.52 -9.45 5.52
N MET A 91 -16.43 -8.77 4.38
CA MET A 91 -17.61 -8.11 3.83
C MET A 91 -18.56 -9.24 3.41
N TYR A 92 -19.66 -9.35 4.15
CA TYR A 92 -20.84 -10.11 3.78
C TYR A 92 -21.50 -9.46 2.56
#